data_AF-A0A352RS07-F1
#
_entry.id   AF-A0A352RS07-F1
#
_cell.length_a   1.000
_cell.length_b   1.000
_cell.length_c   1.000
_cell.angle_alpha   90.00
_cell.angle_beta   90.00
_cell.angle_gamma   90.00
#
_symmetry.space_group_name_H-M   'P 1'
#
loop_
_entity.id
_entity.type
_entity.pdbx_description
1 polymer ?
#
loop_
_entity_poly.entity_id
_entity_poly.type
_entity_poly.pdbx_seq_one_letter_code
_entity_poly.pdbx_strand_id
1 'polypeptide(L)'
;DTNGGLYMALMGQYGRPEDVGAYSIMSLESGPFLTMVTLGVAGLSAFPWPTLVGSILPLMLGMLLGNLDREMRDFLSKAVPVMIPFFALALGAGLDLHKVWQAGMLGLGLGVAVVVVTGFALYIADRLSGGTGVAGVAAASTAGNAAAVPTLVAAANPAYTEAAKSATILVAACVVVTAVLTPLVTAFVARRVANRTSAAVARTTA
;
A
#
# COMPACT_ATOMS: atom_id res chain seq x y z
N ASP A 1 0.49 1.77 5.14
CA ASP A 1 -0.77 1.16 4.67
C ASP A 1 -0.88 1.35 3.17
N THR A 2 -0.21 0.45 2.45
CA THR A 2 -0.14 0.38 1.00
C THR A 2 -1.45 -0.17 0.42
N ASN A 3 -1.99 0.49 -0.61
CA ASN A 3 -3.11 -0.08 -1.35
C ASN A 3 -2.65 -1.30 -2.16
N GLY A 4 -2.96 -2.50 -1.66
CA GLY A 4 -2.56 -3.75 -2.29
C GLY A 4 -3.06 -3.99 -3.69
N GLY A 5 -4.34 -3.65 -3.94
CA GLY A 5 -4.93 -3.81 -5.25
C GLY A 5 -4.20 -2.96 -6.29
N LEU A 6 -3.93 -1.70 -5.94
CA LEU A 6 -3.18 -0.77 -6.77
C LEU A 6 -1.72 -1.22 -6.96
N TYR A 7 -1.06 -1.63 -5.88
CA TYR A 7 0.31 -2.12 -5.91
C TYR A 7 0.46 -3.36 -6.80
N MET A 8 -0.39 -4.37 -6.61
CA MET A 8 -0.38 -5.60 -7.41
C MET A 8 -0.69 -5.32 -8.88
N ALA A 9 -1.60 -4.39 -9.18
CA ALA A 9 -1.87 -3.97 -10.56
C ALA A 9 -0.62 -3.36 -11.22
N LEU A 10 0.06 -2.45 -10.50
CA LEU A 10 1.27 -1.79 -10.99
C LEU A 10 2.45 -2.76 -11.12
N MET A 11 2.63 -3.69 -10.18
CA MET A 11 3.69 -4.69 -10.25
C MET A 11 3.40 -5.78 -11.27
N GLY A 12 2.13 -6.11 -11.52
CA GLY A 12 1.75 -6.97 -12.64
C GLY A 12 2.10 -6.37 -14.00
N GLN A 13 2.14 -5.03 -14.10
CA GLN A 13 2.48 -4.32 -15.34
C GLN A 13 3.97 -3.96 -15.47
N TYR A 14 4.59 -3.49 -14.39
CA TYR A 14 5.94 -2.89 -14.41
C TYR A 14 6.98 -3.63 -13.56
N GLY A 15 6.54 -4.56 -12.71
CA GLY A 15 7.38 -5.27 -11.75
C GLY A 15 7.70 -6.70 -12.21
N ARG A 16 8.36 -7.44 -11.31
CA ARG A 16 8.63 -8.87 -11.46
C ARG A 16 7.59 -9.69 -10.69
N PRO A 17 7.44 -11.00 -10.99
CA PRO A 17 6.53 -11.87 -10.24
C PRO A 17 6.80 -11.87 -8.72
N GLU A 18 8.06 -11.75 -8.31
CA GLU A 18 8.44 -11.67 -6.89
C GLU A 18 7.95 -10.37 -6.25
N ASP A 19 7.93 -9.27 -7.01
CA ASP A 19 7.47 -7.96 -6.53
C ASP A 19 5.95 -7.98 -6.29
N VAL A 20 5.17 -8.68 -7.13
CA VAL A 20 3.74 -8.92 -6.89
C VAL A 20 3.54 -9.76 -5.62
N GLY A 21 4.33 -10.83 -5.46
CA GLY A 21 4.26 -11.73 -4.30
C GLY A 21 4.61 -11.05 -2.97
N ALA A 22 5.50 -10.06 -2.99
CA ALA A 22 5.91 -9.28 -1.82
C ALA A 22 4.71 -8.65 -1.07
N TYR A 23 3.63 -8.34 -1.79
CA TYR A 23 2.42 -7.79 -1.17
C TYR A 23 1.84 -8.71 -0.08
N SER A 24 2.04 -10.03 -0.17
CA SER A 24 1.56 -10.98 0.85
C SER A 24 2.09 -10.63 2.24
N ILE A 25 3.38 -10.28 2.33
CA ILE A 25 4.01 -9.87 3.58
C ILE A 25 3.62 -8.43 3.91
N MET A 26 3.63 -7.54 2.92
CA MET A 26 3.25 -6.14 3.11
C MET A 26 1.81 -6.01 3.63
N SER A 27 0.92 -6.95 3.31
CA SER A 27 -0.47 -6.94 3.77
C SER A 27 -0.60 -6.95 5.31
N LEU A 28 0.45 -7.33 6.05
CA LEU A 28 0.50 -7.19 7.51
C LEU A 28 0.44 -5.73 7.97
N GLU A 29 0.84 -4.78 7.13
CA GLU A 29 0.71 -3.35 7.39
C GLU A 29 -0.70 -2.81 7.11
N SER A 30 -1.56 -3.63 6.51
CA SER A 30 -2.93 -3.26 6.16
C SER A 30 -3.78 -3.12 7.42
N GLY A 31 -4.38 -1.95 7.61
CA GLY A 31 -5.21 -1.64 8.78
C GLY A 31 -4.43 -1.05 9.96
N PRO A 32 -5.05 -1.00 11.16
CA PRO A 32 -4.53 -0.17 12.24
C PRO A 32 -3.39 -0.83 13.03
N PHE A 33 -2.96 -2.05 12.68
CA PHE A 33 -2.03 -2.83 13.49
C PHE A 33 -0.71 -2.09 13.72
N LEU A 34 0.03 -1.79 12.65
CA LEU A 34 1.31 -1.08 12.79
C LEU A 34 1.15 0.34 13.34
N THR A 35 0.03 1.00 13.05
CA THR A 35 -0.27 2.33 13.61
C THR A 35 -0.43 2.25 15.12
N MET A 36 -1.23 1.31 15.62
CA MET A 36 -1.48 1.12 17.04
C MET A 36 -0.26 0.56 17.77
N VAL A 37 0.58 -0.26 17.12
CA VAL A 37 1.89 -0.65 17.68
C VAL A 37 2.80 0.57 17.83
N THR A 38 2.90 1.42 16.80
CA THR A 38 3.73 2.63 16.83
C THR A 38 3.27 3.57 17.95
N LEU A 39 1.96 3.79 18.07
CA LEU A 39 1.39 4.56 19.18
C LEU A 39 1.63 3.86 20.53
N GLY A 40 1.51 2.54 20.61
CA GLY A 40 1.75 1.80 21.84
C GLY A 40 3.20 1.87 22.32
N VAL A 41 4.17 1.78 21.42
CA VAL A 41 5.59 1.97 21.71
C VAL A 41 5.87 3.39 22.20
N ALA A 42 5.16 4.39 21.68
CA ALA A 42 5.22 5.76 22.16
C ALA A 42 4.49 5.99 23.50
N GLY A 43 3.86 4.97 24.09
CA GLY A 43 3.05 5.09 25.32
C GLY A 43 1.67 5.71 25.10
N LEU A 44 1.21 5.76 23.85
CA LEU A 44 0.03 6.50 23.40
C LEU A 44 -1.17 5.60 23.03
N SER A 45 -1.05 4.27 23.07
CA SER A 45 -2.15 3.34 22.78
C SER A 45 -1.93 1.97 23.45
N ALA A 46 -3.01 1.22 23.70
CA ALA A 46 -2.92 -0.19 24.06
C ALA A 46 -2.50 -1.07 22.87
N PHE A 47 -1.91 -2.23 23.14
CA PHE A 47 -1.47 -3.16 22.10
C PHE A 47 -2.68 -3.79 21.37
N PRO A 48 -2.74 -3.72 20.02
CA PRO A 48 -3.91 -4.09 19.23
C PRO A 48 -4.01 -5.60 18.95
N TRP A 49 -4.18 -6.43 19.99
CA TRP A 49 -4.18 -7.90 19.86
C TRP A 49 -5.15 -8.45 18.80
N PRO A 50 -6.42 -8.00 18.72
CA PRO A 50 -7.34 -8.51 17.70
C PRO A 50 -6.90 -8.17 16.27
N THR A 51 -6.33 -6.98 16.06
CA THR A 51 -5.84 -6.58 14.72
C THR A 51 -4.60 -7.37 14.31
N LEU A 52 -3.70 -7.66 15.26
CA LEU A 52 -2.54 -8.51 15.01
C LEU A 52 -2.96 -9.91 14.53
N VAL A 53 -3.87 -10.54 15.27
CA VAL A 53 -4.35 -11.88 14.93
C VAL A 53 -5.07 -11.84 13.57
N GLY A 54 -5.89 -10.81 13.34
CA GLY A 54 -6.61 -10.63 12.08
C GLY A 54 -5.71 -10.43 10.85
N SER A 55 -4.54 -9.83 10.98
CA SER A 55 -3.60 -9.67 9.86
C SER A 55 -2.73 -10.91 9.62
N ILE A 56 -2.28 -11.56 10.68
CA ILE A 56 -1.39 -12.73 10.59
C ILE A 56 -2.12 -14.01 10.17
N LEU A 57 -3.32 -14.24 10.71
CA LEU A 57 -4.00 -15.53 10.58
C LEU A 57 -4.33 -15.88 9.11
N PRO A 58 -4.85 -14.98 8.26
CA PRO A 58 -5.05 -15.25 6.84
C PRO A 58 -3.74 -15.58 6.10
N LEU A 59 -2.66 -14.85 6.41
CA LEU A 59 -1.34 -15.08 5.81
C LEU A 59 -0.80 -16.46 6.18
N MET A 60 -0.86 -16.81 7.47
CA MET A 60 -0.42 -18.12 7.97
C MET A 60 -1.22 -19.26 7.37
N LEU A 61 -2.55 -19.12 7.29
CA LEU A 61 -3.41 -20.14 6.67
C LEU A 61 -3.08 -20.31 5.19
N GLY A 62 -2.89 -19.21 4.46
CA GLY A 62 -2.49 -19.25 3.05
C GLY A 62 -1.14 -19.95 2.83
N MET A 63 -0.14 -19.62 3.66
CA MET A 63 1.18 -20.27 3.62
C MET A 63 1.09 -21.76 3.96
N LEU A 64 0.34 -22.12 5.00
CA LEU A 64 0.16 -23.51 5.41
C LEU A 64 -0.51 -24.32 4.32
N LEU A 65 -1.64 -23.83 3.78
CA LEU A 65 -2.39 -24.49 2.72
C LEU A 65 -1.55 -24.64 1.45
N GLY A 66 -0.84 -23.58 1.03
CA GLY A 66 -0.02 -23.61 -0.18
C GLY A 66 1.24 -24.49 -0.07
N ASN A 67 1.70 -24.78 1.15
CA ASN A 67 2.79 -25.71 1.41
C ASN A 67 2.31 -27.18 1.54
N LEU A 68 1.10 -27.40 2.06
CA LEU A 68 0.52 -28.74 2.22
C LEU A 68 -0.08 -29.28 0.92
N ASP A 69 -0.66 -28.41 0.08
CA ASP A 69 -1.36 -28.79 -1.13
C ASP A 69 -0.90 -27.93 -2.33
N ARG A 70 -0.11 -28.54 -3.21
CA ARG A 70 0.40 -27.87 -4.43
C ARG A 70 -0.70 -27.60 -5.45
N GLU A 71 -1.71 -28.48 -5.55
CA GLU A 71 -2.81 -28.28 -6.49
C GLU A 71 -3.68 -27.10 -6.04
N MET A 72 -3.92 -26.99 -4.74
CA MET A 72 -4.59 -25.83 -4.14
C MET A 72 -3.79 -24.54 -4.34
N ARG A 73 -2.47 -24.57 -4.18
CA ARG A 73 -1.59 -23.43 -4.49
C ARG A 73 -1.74 -22.98 -5.93
N ASP A 74 -1.69 -23.92 -6.87
CA ASP A 74 -1.78 -23.63 -8.30
C ASP A 74 -3.19 -23.12 -8.67
N PHE A 75 -4.23 -23.64 -8.05
CA PHE A 75 -5.60 -23.17 -8.19
C PHE A 75 -5.76 -21.72 -7.69
N LEU A 76 -5.32 -21.43 -6.46
CA LEU A 76 -5.47 -20.10 -5.84
C LEU A 76 -4.57 -19.04 -6.49
N SER A 77 -3.39 -19.41 -6.99
CA SER A 77 -2.47 -18.47 -7.65
C SER A 77 -3.09 -17.82 -8.91
N LYS A 78 -3.95 -18.55 -9.61
CA LYS A 78 -4.67 -18.06 -10.80
C LYS A 78 -5.73 -17.00 -10.45
N ALA A 79 -6.16 -16.92 -9.18
CA ALA A 79 -7.13 -15.93 -8.75
C ALA A 79 -6.53 -14.51 -8.67
N VAL A 80 -5.23 -14.39 -8.38
CA VAL A 80 -4.59 -13.07 -8.16
C VAL A 80 -4.74 -12.13 -9.36
N PRO A 81 -4.40 -12.53 -10.61
CA PRO A 81 -4.60 -11.66 -11.77
C PRO A 81 -6.07 -11.35 -12.06
N VAL A 82 -6.97 -12.29 -11.75
CA VAL A 82 -8.43 -12.11 -11.91
C VAL A 82 -8.95 -11.06 -10.93
N MET A 83 -8.38 -10.97 -9.73
CA MET A 83 -8.80 -9.99 -8.72
C MET A 83 -8.34 -8.56 -9.01
N ILE A 84 -7.28 -8.37 -9.81
CA ILE A 84 -6.76 -7.02 -10.17
C ILE A 84 -7.85 -6.09 -10.73
N PRO A 85 -8.65 -6.46 -11.77
CA PRO A 85 -9.71 -5.58 -12.27
C PRO A 85 -10.81 -5.29 -11.24
N PHE A 86 -11.13 -6.24 -10.35
CA PHE A 86 -12.10 -6.00 -9.28
C PHE A 86 -11.55 -5.04 -8.23
N PHE A 87 -10.26 -5.14 -7.88
CA PHE A 87 -9.63 -4.16 -7.01
C PHE A 87 -9.60 -2.77 -7.64
N ALA A 88 -9.32 -2.66 -8.94
CA ALA A 88 -9.36 -1.39 -9.65
C ALA A 88 -10.77 -0.78 -9.67
N LEU A 89 -11.80 -1.59 -9.95
CA LEU A 89 -13.20 -1.17 -9.95
C LEU A 89 -13.65 -0.76 -8.55
N ALA A 90 -13.36 -1.57 -7.53
CA ALA A 90 -13.71 -1.29 -6.14
C ALA A 90 -12.99 -0.04 -5.62
N LEU A 91 -11.71 0.16 -6.00
CA LEU A 91 -10.98 1.38 -5.70
C LEU A 91 -11.70 2.58 -6.32
N GLY A 92 -11.98 2.54 -7.63
CA GLY A 92 -12.67 3.63 -8.34
C GLY A 92 -14.05 3.94 -7.78
N ALA A 93 -14.86 2.92 -7.49
CA ALA A 93 -16.19 3.07 -6.90
C ALA A 93 -16.17 3.55 -5.45
N GLY A 94 -15.10 3.26 -4.71
CA GLY A 94 -14.91 3.68 -3.32
C GLY A 94 -14.33 5.10 -3.15
N LEU A 95 -13.87 5.75 -4.22
CA LEU A 95 -13.33 7.11 -4.14
C LEU A 95 -14.46 8.12 -3.89
N ASP A 96 -14.39 8.80 -2.75
CA ASP A 96 -15.30 9.89 -2.42
C ASP A 96 -14.60 11.26 -2.61
N LEU A 97 -14.86 11.89 -3.76
CA LEU A 97 -14.32 13.22 -4.08
C LEU A 97 -14.80 14.30 -3.11
N HIS A 98 -15.94 14.10 -2.45
CA HIS A 98 -16.42 15.03 -1.42
C HIS A 98 -15.46 15.09 -0.23
N LYS A 99 -14.79 13.98 0.12
CA LYS A 99 -13.78 13.97 1.19
C LYS A 99 -12.56 14.81 0.84
N VAL A 100 -12.12 14.78 -0.42
CA VAL A 100 -11.02 15.64 -0.89
C VAL A 100 -11.41 17.10 -0.80
N TRP A 101 -12.63 17.44 -1.25
CA TRP A 101 -13.16 18.78 -1.14
C TRP A 101 -13.23 19.26 0.32
N GLN A 102 -13.75 18.41 1.21
CA GLN A 102 -13.88 18.71 2.63
C GLN A 102 -12.53 18.86 3.33
N ALA A 103 -11.53 18.05 2.95
CA ALA A 103 -10.16 18.15 3.48
C ALA A 103 -9.40 19.38 2.95
N GLY A 104 -9.83 19.91 1.80
CA GLY A 104 -9.25 21.08 1.15
C GLY A 104 -7.76 20.91 0.82
N MET A 105 -7.03 22.02 0.88
CA MET A 105 -5.59 22.05 0.55
C MET A 105 -4.74 21.18 1.48
N LEU A 106 -5.17 21.01 2.73
CA LEU A 106 -4.44 20.17 3.70
C LEU A 106 -4.48 18.69 3.29
N GLY A 107 -5.65 18.18 2.89
CA GLY A 107 -5.78 16.80 2.41
C GLY A 107 -4.98 16.56 1.12
N LEU A 108 -5.04 17.51 0.18
CA LEU A 108 -4.26 17.44 -1.06
C LEU A 108 -2.76 17.44 -0.76
N GLY A 109 -2.29 18.39 0.04
CA GLY A 109 -0.89 18.50 0.43
C GLY A 109 -0.39 17.26 1.17
N LEU A 110 -1.20 16.71 2.08
CA LEU A 110 -0.87 15.49 2.81
C LEU A 110 -0.78 14.28 1.88
N GLY A 111 -1.73 14.12 0.95
CA GLY A 111 -1.69 13.04 -0.04
C GLY A 111 -0.47 13.11 -0.95
N VAL A 112 -0.11 14.32 -1.41
CA VAL A 112 1.13 14.55 -2.17
C VAL A 112 2.35 14.23 -1.31
N ALA A 113 2.37 14.67 -0.05
CA ALA A 113 3.47 14.39 0.87
C ALA A 113 3.65 12.89 1.11
N VAL A 114 2.56 12.11 1.19
CA VAL A 114 2.65 10.64 1.26
C VAL A 114 3.35 10.08 0.04
N VAL A 115 2.94 10.46 -1.19
CA VAL A 115 3.57 9.94 -2.41
C VAL A 115 5.04 10.34 -2.49
N VAL A 116 5.37 11.59 -2.14
CA VAL A 116 6.74 12.12 -2.26
C VAL A 116 7.65 11.56 -1.18
N VAL A 117 7.28 11.69 0.09
CA VAL A 117 8.13 11.31 1.24
C VAL A 117 8.23 9.80 1.33
N THR A 118 7.10 9.10 1.36
CA THR A 118 7.08 7.64 1.43
C THR A 118 7.63 7.04 0.15
N GLY A 119 7.27 7.57 -1.03
CA GLY A 119 7.79 7.09 -2.30
C GLY A 119 9.29 7.26 -2.43
N PHE A 120 9.86 8.36 -1.95
CA PHE A 120 11.31 8.54 -1.93
C PHE A 120 12.00 7.55 -0.98
N ALA A 121 11.49 7.41 0.25
CA ALA A 121 12.04 6.48 1.23
C ALA A 121 11.98 5.02 0.72
N LEU A 122 10.83 4.61 0.18
CA LEU A 122 10.63 3.27 -0.35
C LEU A 122 11.38 3.04 -1.67
N TYR A 123 11.55 4.06 -2.51
CA TYR A 123 12.42 3.97 -3.69
C TYR A 123 13.85 3.61 -3.27
N ILE A 124 14.39 4.29 -2.25
CA ILE A 124 15.73 3.99 -1.73
C ILE A 124 15.76 2.60 -1.13
N ALA A 125 14.81 2.25 -0.27
CA ALA A 125 14.75 0.95 0.38
C ALA A 125 14.72 -0.20 -0.65
N ASP A 126 13.86 -0.09 -1.67
CA ASP A 126 13.75 -1.08 -2.75
C ASP A 126 15.07 -1.22 -3.52
N ARG A 127 15.76 -0.11 -3.83
CA ARG A 127 17.09 -0.14 -4.46
C ARG A 127 18.15 -0.79 -3.59
N LEU A 128 18.14 -0.53 -2.28
CA LEU A 128 19.08 -1.12 -1.32
C LEU A 128 18.84 -2.62 -1.14
N SER A 129 17.60 -3.09 -1.26
CA SER A 129 17.26 -4.52 -1.27
C SER A 129 17.48 -5.20 -2.63
N GLY A 130 18.10 -4.53 -3.61
CA GLY A 130 18.42 -5.09 -4.92
C GLY A 130 17.32 -4.97 -5.98
N GLY A 131 16.25 -4.22 -5.69
CA GLY A 131 15.18 -3.92 -6.61
C GLY A 131 15.47 -2.73 -7.55
N THR A 132 14.50 -2.40 -8.39
CA THR A 132 14.64 -1.33 -9.39
C THR A 132 14.24 0.05 -8.85
N GLY A 133 13.60 0.11 -7.69
CA GLY A 133 12.95 1.28 -7.13
C GLY A 133 11.48 1.41 -7.56
N VAL A 134 11.03 0.65 -8.57
CA VAL A 134 9.67 0.73 -9.11
C VAL A 134 8.66 0.16 -8.12
N ALA A 135 8.98 -0.96 -7.46
CA ALA A 135 8.13 -1.57 -6.45
C ALA A 135 8.00 -0.66 -5.23
N GLY A 136 9.11 -0.06 -4.78
CA GLY A 136 9.09 0.91 -3.68
C GLY A 136 8.16 2.10 -3.94
N VAL A 137 8.21 2.67 -5.15
CA VAL A 137 7.35 3.80 -5.52
C VAL A 137 5.88 3.36 -5.65
N ALA A 138 5.62 2.18 -6.21
CA ALA A 138 4.25 1.65 -6.31
C ALA A 138 3.61 1.40 -4.94
N ALA A 139 4.42 1.12 -3.93
CA ALA A 139 3.98 0.92 -2.55
C ALA A 139 3.60 2.24 -1.84
N ALA A 140 3.97 3.40 -2.38
CA ALA A 140 3.69 4.71 -1.78
C ALA A 140 2.26 5.19 -2.06
N SER A 141 1.29 4.39 -1.66
CA SER A 141 -0.14 4.72 -1.72
C SER A 141 -0.78 4.62 -0.34
N THR A 142 -1.99 5.18 -0.18
CA THR A 142 -2.82 4.98 1.01
C THR A 142 -3.99 4.07 0.67
N ALA A 143 -4.12 2.96 1.41
CA ALA A 143 -5.22 2.01 1.24
C ALA A 143 -6.57 2.57 1.76
N GLY A 144 -7.68 2.15 1.15
CA GLY A 144 -9.01 2.65 1.51
C GLY A 144 -9.42 2.34 2.96
N ASN A 145 -9.00 1.18 3.49
CA ASN A 145 -9.21 0.81 4.89
C ASN A 145 -8.46 1.72 5.88
N ALA A 146 -7.41 2.43 5.44
CA ALA A 146 -6.68 3.37 6.29
C ALA A 146 -7.59 4.50 6.81
N ALA A 147 -8.66 4.85 6.08
CA ALA A 147 -9.63 5.86 6.51
C ALA A 147 -10.36 5.49 7.83
N ALA A 148 -10.44 4.21 8.16
CA ALA A 148 -11.02 3.72 9.41
C ALA A 148 -10.02 3.71 10.59
N VAL A 149 -8.72 3.85 10.33
CA VAL A 149 -7.68 3.78 11.37
C VAL A 149 -7.86 4.86 12.45
N PRO A 150 -8.14 6.15 12.13
CA PRO A 150 -8.30 7.16 13.17
C PRO A 150 -9.45 6.87 14.14
N THR A 151 -10.56 6.34 13.64
CA THR A 151 -11.70 5.94 14.48
C THR A 151 -11.37 4.73 15.36
N LEU A 152 -10.59 3.77 14.85
CA LEU A 152 -10.16 2.62 15.63
C LEU A 152 -9.15 3.02 16.72
N VAL A 153 -8.25 3.96 16.41
CA VAL A 153 -7.33 4.54 17.40
C VAL A 153 -8.09 5.28 18.49
N ALA A 154 -9.12 6.08 18.15
CA ALA A 154 -9.93 6.76 19.16
C ALA A 154 -10.76 5.81 20.03
N ALA A 155 -11.22 4.69 19.47
CA ALA A 155 -11.88 3.65 20.24
C ALA A 155 -10.92 2.96 21.23
N ALA A 156 -9.65 2.80 20.86
CA ALA A 156 -8.62 2.22 21.72
C ALA A 156 -8.07 3.22 22.77
N ASN A 157 -8.04 4.51 22.44
CA ASN A 157 -7.63 5.59 23.34
C ASN A 157 -8.50 6.84 23.15
N PRO A 158 -9.37 7.18 24.12
CA PRO A 158 -10.26 8.33 24.05
C PRO A 158 -9.57 9.69 23.85
N ALA A 159 -8.27 9.81 24.14
CA ALA A 159 -7.49 11.03 23.89
C ALA A 159 -7.52 11.48 22.42
N TYR A 160 -7.80 10.57 21.48
CA TYR A 160 -7.88 10.88 20.05
C TYR A 160 -9.30 11.17 19.54
N THR A 161 -10.31 11.18 20.40
CA THR A 161 -11.72 11.33 20.00
C THR A 161 -11.97 12.63 19.23
N GLU A 162 -11.40 13.74 19.72
CA GLU A 162 -11.54 15.05 19.07
C GLU A 162 -10.86 15.10 17.70
N ALA A 163 -9.70 14.45 17.57
CA ALA A 163 -8.91 14.45 16.34
C ALA A 163 -9.40 13.42 15.30
N ALA A 164 -10.13 12.38 15.72
CA ALA A 164 -10.50 11.24 14.87
C ALA A 164 -11.29 11.68 13.63
N LYS A 165 -12.27 12.58 13.81
CA LYS A 165 -13.12 13.04 12.71
C LYS A 165 -12.31 13.75 11.63
N SER A 166 -11.45 14.70 12.02
CA SER A 166 -10.59 15.42 11.09
C SER A 166 -9.56 14.50 10.44
N ALA A 167 -8.95 13.60 11.22
CA ALA A 167 -7.97 12.64 10.72
C ALA A 167 -8.59 11.67 9.70
N THR A 168 -9.81 11.17 9.92
CA THR A 168 -10.52 10.33 8.95
C THR A 168 -10.76 11.05 7.63
N ILE A 169 -11.15 12.32 7.66
CA ILE A 169 -11.35 13.12 6.44
C ILE A 169 -10.02 13.30 5.69
N LEU A 170 -8.94 13.61 6.41
CA LEU A 170 -7.61 13.80 5.82
C LEU A 170 -7.06 12.49 5.22
N VAL A 171 -7.17 11.37 5.93
CA VAL A 171 -6.73 10.06 5.42
C VAL A 171 -7.58 9.64 4.22
N ALA A 172 -8.89 9.86 4.23
CA ALA A 172 -9.74 9.61 3.07
C ALA A 172 -9.33 10.45 1.85
N ALA A 173 -8.95 11.71 2.06
CA ALA A 173 -8.38 12.53 0.99
C ALA A 173 -7.06 11.97 0.46
N CYS A 174 -6.17 11.49 1.35
CA CYS A 174 -4.93 10.82 0.94
C CYS A 174 -5.18 9.57 0.08
N VAL A 175 -6.21 8.77 0.39
CA VAL A 175 -6.60 7.61 -0.43
C VAL A 175 -6.87 8.04 -1.86
N VAL A 176 -7.69 9.07 -2.06
CA VAL A 176 -8.04 9.57 -3.40
C VAL A 176 -6.81 10.15 -4.11
N VAL A 177 -6.05 11.01 -3.44
CA VAL A 177 -4.89 11.70 -4.03
C VAL A 177 -3.82 10.69 -4.43
N THR A 178 -3.50 9.74 -3.55
CA THR A 178 -2.49 8.70 -3.83
C THR A 178 -2.97 7.70 -4.89
N ALA A 179 -4.27 7.36 -4.94
CA ALA A 179 -4.82 6.51 -6.00
C ALA A 179 -4.60 7.09 -7.41
N VAL A 180 -4.56 8.43 -7.53
CA VAL A 180 -4.27 9.12 -8.79
C VAL A 180 -2.77 9.28 -9.01
N LEU A 181 -2.02 9.75 -8.01
CA LEU A 181 -0.62 10.11 -8.18
C LEU A 181 0.32 8.90 -8.24
N THR A 182 0.11 7.88 -7.41
CA THR A 182 1.02 6.72 -7.32
C THR A 182 1.20 6.01 -8.66
N PRO A 183 0.15 5.73 -9.47
CA PRO A 183 0.31 5.13 -10.80
C PRO A 183 1.12 5.99 -11.76
N LEU A 184 0.91 7.31 -11.76
CA LEU A 184 1.60 8.25 -12.63
C LEU A 184 3.10 8.30 -12.31
N VAL A 185 3.43 8.41 -11.02
CA VAL A 185 4.83 8.45 -10.57
C VAL A 185 5.50 7.09 -10.79
N THR A 186 4.80 5.98 -10.54
CA THR A 186 5.33 4.63 -10.80
C THR A 186 5.62 4.43 -12.28
N ALA A 187 4.70 4.78 -13.17
CA ALA A 187 4.90 4.68 -14.61
C ALA A 187 6.07 5.55 -15.10
N PHE A 188 6.22 6.76 -14.54
CA PHE A 188 7.37 7.62 -14.84
C PHE A 188 8.70 6.99 -14.42
N VAL A 189 8.79 6.45 -13.20
CA VAL A 189 10.00 5.79 -12.69
C VAL A 189 10.31 4.53 -13.49
N ALA A 190 9.30 3.70 -13.79
CA ALA A 190 9.46 2.51 -14.61
C ALA A 190 10.04 2.82 -15.99
N ARG A 191 9.50 3.84 -16.69
CA ARG A 191 10.03 4.32 -17.97
C ARG A 191 11.49 4.78 -17.85
N ARG A 192 11.82 5.52 -16.79
CA ARG A 192 13.19 6.00 -16.56
C ARG A 192 14.17 4.84 -16.32
N VAL A 193 13.76 3.83 -15.57
CA VAL A 193 14.56 2.62 -15.33
C VAL A 193 14.76 1.85 -16.63
N ALA A 194 13.71 1.61 -17.40
CA ALA A 194 13.79 0.92 -18.69
C ALA A 194 14.78 1.60 -19.64
N ASN A 195 14.68 2.92 -19.80
CA ASN A 195 15.59 3.69 -20.66
C ASN A 195 17.06 3.60 -20.21
N ARG A 196 17.32 3.56 -18.91
CA ARG A 196 18.68 3.40 -18.37
C ARG A 196 19.25 2.02 -18.67
N THR A 197 18.43 0.97 -18.55
CA THR A 197 18.83 -0.40 -18.88
C THR A 197 19.16 -0.51 -20.37
N SER A 198 18.31 0.02 -21.25
CA SER A 198 18.56 0.03 -22.70
C SER A 198 19.85 0.78 -23.06
N ALA A 199 20.09 1.94 -22.45
CA ALA A 199 21.31 2.72 -22.67
C ALA A 199 22.58 2.03 -22.15
N ALA A 200 22.49 1.26 -21.05
CA ALA A 200 23.62 0.49 -20.53
C ALA A 200 23.98 -0.67 -21.45
N VAL A 201 22.97 -1.40 -21.96
CA VAL A 201 23.18 -2.51 -22.92
C VAL A 201 23.87 -2.00 -24.19
N ALA A 202 23.39 -0.89 -24.75
CA ALA A 202 23.95 -0.32 -25.98
C ALA A 202 25.44 0.08 -25.85
N ARG A 203 25.90 0.47 -24.65
CA ARG A 203 27.31 0.80 -24.40
C ARG A 203 28.20 -0.42 -24.24
N THR A 204 27.66 -1.55 -23.80
CA THR A 204 28.43 -2.79 -23.64
C THR A 204 28.57 -3.54 -24.97
N THR A 205 27.65 -3.31 -25.91
CA THR A 205 27.65 -3.91 -27.25
C THR A 205 28.38 -3.09 -28.32
N ALA A 206 28.88 -1.90 -27.98
CA ALA A 206 29.63 -1.00 -28.85
C ALA A 206 31.12 -1.03 -28.49
#